data_AF-A0A6I3UVV2-F1
#
_entry.id   AF-A0A6I3UVV2-F1
#
_cell.length_a   1.000
_cell.length_b   1.000
_cell.length_c   1.000
_cell.angle_alpha   90.00
_cell.angle_beta   90.00
_cell.angle_gamma   90.00
#
_symmetry.space_group_name_H-M   'P 1'
#
loop_
_entity.id
_entity.type
_entity.pdbx_description
1 polymer ?
#
loop_
_entity_poly.entity_id
_entity_poly.type
_entity_poly.pdbx_seq_one_letter_code
_entity_poly.pdbx_strand_id
1 'polypeptide(L)'
;GKTLAAKMNAAGKKVAVIERSKAMYGGTCINIACIPTKTMIVAAEKGWSFDDTMKERGAVTGRLNAKNYKMLADNGVDVIDAEAHFV
;
A
#
# COMPACT_ATOMS: atom_id res chain seq x y z
N GLY A 1 4.71 -6.95 -7.90
CA GLY A 1 5.39 -7.04 -6.60
C GLY A 1 4.58 -7.85 -5.60
N LYS A 2 3.83 -7.19 -4.71
CA LYS A 2 3.20 -7.79 -3.52
C LYS A 2 2.44 -9.12 -3.72
N THR A 3 1.59 -9.21 -4.75
CA THR A 3 0.77 -10.41 -4.98
C THR A 3 1.64 -11.61 -5.37
N LEU A 4 2.68 -11.37 -6.18
CA LEU A 4 3.63 -12.40 -6.54
C LEU A 4 4.46 -12.82 -5.32
N ALA A 5 4.90 -11.85 -4.51
CA ALA A 5 5.68 -12.13 -3.31
C ALA A 5 4.92 -13.04 -2.33
N ALA A 6 3.67 -12.71 -2.03
CA ALA A 6 2.81 -13.53 -1.18
C ALA A 6 2.59 -14.94 -1.75
N LYS A 7 2.35 -15.06 -3.07
CA LYS A 7 2.17 -16.36 -3.74
C LYS A 7 3.44 -17.22 -3.71
N MET A 8 4.61 -16.63 -3.98
CA MET A 8 5.88 -17.36 -3.98
C MET A 8 6.24 -17.82 -2.56
N ASN A 9 5.99 -17.00 -1.56
CA ASN A 9 6.16 -17.38 -0.16
C ASN A 9 5.21 -18.52 0.25
N ALA A 10 3.93 -18.44 -0.12
CA ALA A 10 2.98 -19.54 0.11
C ALA A 10 3.37 -20.85 -0.61
N ALA A 11 4.14 -20.75 -1.70
CA ALA A 11 4.74 -21.89 -2.40
C ALA A 11 6.09 -22.36 -1.78
N GLY A 12 6.45 -21.89 -0.59
CA GLY A 12 7.64 -22.30 0.15
C GLY A 12 8.95 -21.68 -0.34
N LYS A 13 8.90 -20.62 -1.16
CA LYS A 13 10.11 -19.88 -1.57
C LYS A 13 10.49 -18.85 -0.50
N LYS A 14 11.80 -18.62 -0.35
CA LYS A 14 12.31 -17.44 0.36
C LYS A 14 12.14 -16.22 -0.54
N VAL A 15 11.48 -15.18 -0.02
CA VAL A 15 11.10 -14.01 -0.81
C VAL A 15 11.42 -12.74 -0.02
N ALA A 16 12.09 -11.80 -0.69
CA ALA A 16 12.25 -10.44 -0.22
C ALA A 16 11.56 -9.44 -1.17
N VAL A 17 11.02 -8.37 -0.61
CA VAL A 17 10.50 -7.21 -1.34
C VAL A 17 11.24 -5.97 -0.86
N ILE A 18 11.91 -5.29 -1.79
CA ILE A 18 12.57 -4.01 -1.52
C ILE A 18 11.58 -2.89 -1.85
N GLU A 19 11.25 -2.07 -0.86
CA GLU A 19 10.41 -0.88 -1.00
C GLU A 19 11.19 0.35 -0.55
N ARG A 20 11.20 1.41 -1.38
CA ARG A 20 11.97 2.60 -1.10
C ARG A 20 11.38 3.45 0.03
N SER A 21 10.05 3.42 0.21
CA SER A 21 9.37 4.30 1.15
C SER A 21 8.29 3.59 1.96
N LYS A 22 8.32 3.78 3.27
CA LYS A 22 7.25 3.34 4.20
C LYS A 22 5.88 3.93 3.84
N ALA A 23 5.86 5.15 3.29
CA ALA A 23 4.65 5.79 2.82
C ALA A 23 4.06 5.11 1.56
N MET A 24 4.76 4.14 0.97
CA MET A 24 4.40 3.48 -0.28
C MET A 24 4.10 1.99 -0.15
N TYR A 25 4.00 1.43 1.06
CA TYR A 25 3.53 0.05 1.22
C TYR A 25 2.19 -0.18 0.51
N GLY A 26 2.14 -1.22 -0.33
CA GLY A 26 1.01 -1.49 -1.22
C GLY A 26 1.14 -0.88 -2.62
N GLY A 27 2.06 0.05 -2.82
CA GLY A 27 2.43 0.70 -4.07
C GLY A 27 1.58 1.93 -4.41
N THR A 28 1.81 2.47 -5.61
CA THR A 28 1.17 3.70 -6.14
C THR A 28 -0.35 3.69 -6.04
N CYS A 29 -0.98 2.57 -6.41
CA CYS A 29 -2.44 2.41 -6.41
C CYS A 29 -3.06 2.70 -5.02
N ILE A 30 -2.40 2.23 -3.94
CA ILE A 30 -2.88 2.37 -2.57
C ILE A 30 -2.68 3.79 -2.04
N ASN A 31 -1.55 4.42 -2.36
CA ASN A 31 -1.11 5.60 -1.61
C ASN A 31 -1.36 6.92 -2.34
N ILE A 32 -1.22 6.96 -3.67
CA ILE A 32 -1.22 8.22 -4.44
C ILE A 32 -1.98 8.19 -5.77
N ALA A 33 -2.57 7.06 -6.15
CA ALA A 33 -3.35 6.95 -7.40
C ALA A 33 -4.79 6.50 -7.13
N CYS A 34 -5.14 5.26 -7.46
CA CYS A 34 -6.53 4.83 -7.54
C CYS A 34 -7.28 4.99 -6.22
N ILE A 35 -6.80 4.42 -5.13
CA ILE A 35 -7.51 4.45 -3.85
C ILE A 35 -7.82 5.89 -3.39
N PRO A 36 -6.84 6.79 -3.20
CA PRO A 36 -7.15 8.13 -2.75
C PRO A 36 -8.05 8.90 -3.72
N THR A 37 -7.85 8.77 -5.04
CA THR A 37 -8.68 9.47 -6.03
C THR A 37 -10.13 8.99 -6.00
N LYS A 38 -10.37 7.68 -5.91
CA LYS A 38 -11.74 7.15 -5.85
C LYS A 38 -12.41 7.44 -4.51
N THR A 39 -11.66 7.45 -3.40
CA THR A 39 -12.18 7.92 -2.10
C THR A 39 -12.68 9.37 -2.20
N MET A 40 -11.91 10.24 -2.84
CA MET A 40 -12.31 11.65 -3.02
C MET A 40 -13.51 11.81 -3.95
N ILE A 41 -13.59 11.05 -5.05
CA ILE A 41 -14.74 11.07 -5.96
C ILE A 41 -16.03 10.69 -5.21
N VAL A 42 -16.00 9.59 -4.44
CA VAL A 42 -17.16 9.15 -3.66
C VAL A 42 -17.54 10.16 -2.58
N ALA A 43 -16.57 10.82 -1.94
CA ALA A 43 -16.85 11.87 -0.96
C ALA A 43 -17.49 13.11 -1.61
N ALA A 44 -17.03 13.50 -2.81
CA ALA A 44 -17.60 14.60 -3.57
C ALA A 44 -19.04 14.31 -4.03
N GLU A 45 -19.33 13.08 -4.49
CA GLU A 45 -20.69 12.63 -4.82
C GLU A 45 -21.65 12.69 -3.62
N LYS A 46 -21.11 12.55 -2.40
CA LYS A 46 -21.86 12.68 -1.14
C LYS A 46 -21.94 14.10 -0.61
N GLY A 47 -21.38 15.09 -1.31
CA GLY A 47 -21.38 16.49 -0.90
C GLY A 47 -20.55 16.79 0.35
N TRP A 48 -19.50 16.00 0.62
CA TRP A 48 -18.63 16.22 1.77
C TRP A 48 -17.82 17.50 1.63
N SER A 49 -17.46 18.11 2.77
CA SER A 49 -16.51 19.21 2.78
C SER A 49 -15.13 18.75 2.28
N PHE A 50 -14.31 19.68 1.79
CA PHE A 50 -12.94 19.36 1.39
C PHE A 50 -12.14 18.78 2.57
N ASP A 51 -12.28 19.38 3.76
CA ASP A 51 -11.56 18.94 4.95
C ASP A 51 -11.94 17.51 5.36
N ASP A 52 -13.22 17.16 5.36
CA ASP A 52 -13.66 15.81 5.70
C ASP A 52 -13.28 14.80 4.62
N THR A 53 -13.31 15.21 3.36
CA THR A 53 -12.81 14.41 2.24
C THR A 53 -11.32 14.09 2.41
N MET A 54 -10.51 15.06 2.80
CA MET A 54 -9.07 14.87 2.98
C MET A 54 -8.75 14.03 4.22
N LYS A 55 -9.51 14.18 5.31
CA LYS A 55 -9.42 13.29 6.48
C LYS A 55 -9.72 11.85 6.10
N GLU A 56 -10.80 11.60 5.37
CA GLU A 56 -11.19 10.25 4.95
C GLU A 56 -10.20 9.65 3.96
N ARG A 57 -9.74 10.43 2.97
CA ARG A 57 -8.66 10.03 2.08
C ARG A 57 -7.46 9.54 2.88
N GLY A 58 -6.98 10.33 3.84
CA GLY A 58 -5.86 9.99 4.71
C GLY A 58 -6.11 8.71 5.52
N ALA A 59 -7.28 8.59 6.14
CA ALA A 59 -7.68 7.43 6.93
C ALA A 59 -7.72 6.14 6.09
N VAL A 60 -8.30 6.18 4.89
CA VAL A 60 -8.38 5.04 3.98
C VAL A 60 -6.99 4.63 3.50
N THR A 61 -6.17 5.58 3.04
CA THR A 61 -4.81 5.26 2.55
C THR A 61 -3.93 4.74 3.68
N GLY A 62 -4.00 5.33 4.89
CA GLY A 62 -3.22 4.90 6.04
C GLY A 62 -3.57 3.48 6.48
N ARG A 63 -4.87 3.17 6.56
CA ARG A 63 -5.34 1.81 6.89
C ARG A 63 -4.88 0.77 5.86
N LEU A 64 -4.99 1.08 4.58
CA LEU A 64 -4.62 0.15 3.52
C LEU A 64 -3.10 0.01 3.36
N ASN A 65 -2.33 1.08 3.54
CA ASN A 65 -0.87 1.05 3.59
C ASN A 65 -0.41 0.07 4.69
N ALA A 66 -0.87 0.28 5.92
CA ALA A 66 -0.53 -0.56 7.06
C ALA A 66 -0.95 -2.03 6.86
N LYS A 67 -2.12 -2.26 6.25
CA LYS A 67 -2.60 -3.61 5.92
C LYS A 67 -1.72 -4.28 4.87
N ASN A 68 -1.25 -3.56 3.84
CA ASN A 68 -0.40 -4.13 2.79
C ASN A 68 0.99 -4.51 3.33
N TYR A 69 1.55 -3.72 4.24
CA TYR A 69 2.80 -4.08 4.92
C TYR A 69 2.62 -5.37 5.73
N LYS A 70 1.63 -5.40 6.64
CA LYS A 70 1.32 -6.56 7.50
C LYS A 70 1.05 -7.82 6.68
N MET A 71 0.31 -7.70 5.57
CA MET A 71 0.05 -8.83 4.68
C MET A 71 1.34 -9.50 4.17
N LEU A 72 2.44 -8.77 3.99
CA LEU A 72 3.72 -9.36 3.59
C LEU A 72 4.55 -9.78 4.79
N ALA A 73 4.81 -8.85 5.72
CA ALA A 73 5.67 -9.07 6.87
C ALA A 73 5.15 -10.19 7.79
N ASP A 74 3.85 -10.19 8.11
CA ASP A 74 3.25 -11.18 9.00
C ASP A 74 3.13 -12.57 8.35
N ASN A 75 3.31 -12.64 7.01
CA ASN A 75 3.24 -13.89 6.26
C ASN A 75 4.62 -14.39 5.82
N GLY A 76 5.73 -13.90 6.40
CA GLY A 76 7.07 -14.45 6.17
C GLY A 76 7.79 -13.95 4.91
N VAL A 77 7.30 -12.88 4.28
CA VAL A 77 8.04 -12.14 3.25
C VAL A 77 8.92 -11.10 3.94
N ASP A 78 10.22 -11.09 3.61
CA ASP A 78 11.15 -10.06 4.09
C ASP A 78 10.87 -8.74 3.39
N VAL A 79 10.33 -7.75 4.11
CA VAL A 79 10.09 -6.40 3.59
C VAL A 79 11.27 -5.51 3.99
N ILE A 80 12.06 -5.09 3.00
CA ILE A 80 13.28 -4.31 3.19
C ILE A 80 13.02 -2.88 2.74
N ASP A 81 13.17 -1.92 3.66
CA ASP A 81 13.07 -0.49 3.35
C ASP A 81 14.40 0.02 2.76
N ALA A 82 14.51 0.02 1.43
CA ALA A 82 15.73 0.45 0.73
C ALA A 82 15.45 0.85 -0.73
N GLU A 83 16.38 1.60 -1.32
CA GLU A 83 16.44 1.78 -2.77
C GLU A 83 17.37 0.73 -3.37
N ALA A 84 16.93 0.05 -4.43
CA ALA A 84 17.68 -1.02 -5.08
C ALA A 84 18.29 -0.55 -6.39
N HIS A 85 19.54 -0.97 -6.65
CA HIS A 85 20.24 -0.75 -7.92
C HIS A 85 20.88 -2.07 -8.39
N PHE A 86 20.96 -2.25 -9.71
CA PHE A 86 21.73 -3.36 -10.30
C PHE A 86 23.23 -3.06 -10.22
N VAL A 87 24.02 -4.12 -10.11
CA VAL A 87 25.48 -4.09 -10.18
C VAL A 87 25.97 -4.24 -11.62
#